data_AF-A0A2U3AWE9-F1
#
_entry.id   AF-A0A2U3AWE9-F1
#
_cell.length_a   1.000
_cell.length_b   1.000
_cell.length_c   1.000
_cell.angle_alpha   90.00
_cell.angle_beta   90.00
_cell.angle_gamma   90.00
#
_symmetry.space_group_name_H-M   'P 1'
#
loop_
_entity.id
_entity.type
_entity.pdbx_description
1 polymer ?
#
loop_
_entity_poly.entity_id
_entity_poly.type
_entity_poly.pdbx_seq_one_letter_code
_entity_poly.pdbx_strand_id
1 'polypeptide(L)'
;MNKIPTQIKYLIYGLCGLIFLALNFGIGAKLHIRLIENLQKLTDYHFGISTNTLDYLTLASFPIFGMLYNSTRKEFKKVELIKDILTVLLFIIITFGIGLYLLIYLGRSSNPLIPEYLLIEPFDLYSTLLIGIGILIPFLIIKPTEKRSEINDIGIKN
;
A
#
# COMPACT_ATOMS: atom_id res chain seq x y z
N MET A 1 -14.11 13.97 -5.29
CA MET A 1 -13.85 14.48 -3.92
C MET A 1 -14.95 15.35 -3.28
N ASN A 2 -15.84 16.00 -4.05
CA ASN A 2 -16.84 16.94 -3.47
C ASN A 2 -17.89 16.29 -2.57
N LYS A 3 -18.12 14.97 -2.72
CA LYS A 3 -19.09 14.19 -1.93
C LYS A 3 -18.63 13.89 -0.49
N ILE A 4 -17.34 14.02 -0.20
CA ILE A 4 -16.78 13.68 1.10
C ILE A 4 -16.79 14.94 1.98
N PRO A 5 -17.38 14.89 3.20
CA PRO A 5 -17.41 16.02 4.13
C PRO A 5 -16.02 16.59 4.41
N THR A 6 -15.92 17.91 4.45
CA THR A 6 -14.64 18.63 4.65
C THR A 6 -13.93 18.24 5.96
N GLN A 7 -14.69 18.01 7.03
CA GLN A 7 -14.15 17.53 8.31
C GLN A 7 -13.41 16.18 8.17
N ILE A 8 -13.94 15.27 7.34
CA ILE A 8 -13.32 13.96 7.10
C ILE A 8 -12.05 14.10 6.26
N LYS A 9 -12.02 15.01 5.29
CA LYS A 9 -10.81 15.30 4.50
C LYS A 9 -9.68 15.78 5.41
N TYR A 10 -9.96 16.76 6.28
CA TYR A 10 -8.97 17.26 7.23
C TYR A 10 -8.49 16.19 8.20
N LEU A 11 -9.39 15.32 8.67
CA LEU A 11 -9.02 14.19 9.52
C LEU A 11 -8.07 13.23 8.80
N ILE A 12 -8.32 12.93 7.52
CA ILE A 12 -7.44 12.07 6.71
C ILE A 12 -6.09 12.74 6.46
N TYR A 13 -6.05 14.04 6.12
CA TYR A 13 -4.80 14.76 5.94
C TYR A 13 -3.98 14.82 7.24
N GLY A 14 -4.65 15.08 8.38
CA GLY A 14 -4.02 15.03 9.69
C GLY A 14 -3.49 13.64 10.02
N LEU A 15 -4.25 12.58 9.72
CA LEU A 15 -3.81 11.20 9.90
C LEU A 15 -2.57 10.88 9.05
N CYS A 16 -2.54 11.28 7.79
CA CYS A 16 -1.36 11.12 6.92
C CYS A 16 -0.14 11.84 7.49
N GLY A 17 -0.31 13.08 7.95
CA GLY A 17 0.78 13.84 8.59
C GLY A 17 1.31 13.14 9.85
N LEU A 18 0.41 12.65 10.71
CA LEU A 18 0.79 11.90 11.91
C LEU A 18 1.50 10.58 11.57
N ILE A 19 1.01 9.82 10.60
CA ILE A 19 1.67 8.58 10.14
C ILE A 19 3.07 8.91 9.60
N PHE A 20 3.20 9.96 8.78
CA PHE A 20 4.49 10.37 8.24
C PHE A 20 5.47 10.74 9.35
N LEU A 21 5.08 11.58 10.30
CA LEU A 21 5.93 11.97 11.43
C LEU A 21 6.31 10.75 12.30
N ALA A 22 5.34 9.87 12.57
CA ALA A 22 5.59 8.65 13.34
C ALA A 22 6.58 7.73 12.63
N LEU A 23 6.46 7.54 11.33
CA LEU A 23 7.39 6.72 10.54
C LEU A 23 8.77 7.39 10.45
N ASN A 24 8.83 8.66 10.07
CA ASN A 24 10.09 9.34 9.79
C ASN A 24 10.94 9.60 11.05
N PHE A 25 10.30 10.01 12.16
CA PHE A 25 11.02 10.43 13.37
C PHE A 25 10.84 9.50 14.58
N GLY A 26 9.79 8.69 14.59
CA GLY A 26 9.44 7.88 15.77
C GLY A 26 9.91 6.43 15.65
N ILE A 27 9.19 5.66 14.85
CA ILE A 27 9.20 4.20 14.86
C ILE A 27 9.62 3.56 13.54
N GLY A 28 9.70 4.30 12.42
CA GLY A 28 9.92 3.71 11.09
C GLY A 28 11.25 2.97 10.98
N ALA A 29 12.37 3.57 11.41
CA ALA A 29 13.67 2.91 11.39
C ALA A 29 13.69 1.63 12.26
N LYS A 30 13.10 1.68 13.46
CA LYS A 30 13.00 0.53 14.37
C LYS A 30 12.14 -0.59 13.78
N LEU A 31 11.00 -0.23 13.17
CA LEU A 31 10.12 -1.17 12.49
C LEU A 31 10.82 -1.83 11.30
N HIS A 32 11.56 -1.04 10.52
CA HIS A 32 12.30 -1.52 9.37
C HIS A 32 13.38 -2.53 9.76
N ILE A 33 14.25 -2.17 10.71
CA ILE A 33 15.31 -3.07 11.21
C ILE A 33 14.69 -4.38 11.73
N ARG A 34 13.65 -4.28 12.56
CA ARG A 34 12.97 -5.45 13.11
C ARG A 34 12.30 -6.32 12.03
N LEU A 35 11.77 -5.70 10.98
CA LEU A 35 11.20 -6.42 9.84
C LEU A 35 12.28 -7.20 9.09
N ILE A 36 13.42 -6.58 8.79
CA ILE A 36 14.57 -7.25 8.16
C ILE A 36 15.05 -8.41 9.03
N GLU A 37 15.23 -8.20 10.34
CA GLU A 37 15.66 -9.26 11.27
C GLU A 37 14.68 -10.45 11.28
N ASN A 38 13.38 -10.17 11.29
CA ASN A 38 12.35 -11.22 11.26
C ASN A 38 12.35 -11.96 9.92
N LEU A 39 12.47 -11.25 8.79
CA LEU A 39 12.55 -11.85 7.46
C LEU A 39 13.81 -12.71 7.32
N GLN A 40 14.94 -12.24 7.84
CA GLN A 40 16.18 -13.00 7.84
C GLN A 40 16.05 -14.29 8.64
N LYS A 41 15.41 -14.26 9.82
CA LYS A 41 15.14 -15.47 10.61
C LYS A 41 14.20 -16.47 9.92
N LEU A 42 13.31 -15.99 9.04
CA LEU A 42 12.33 -16.81 8.35
C LEU A 42 12.85 -17.40 7.03
N THR A 43 13.81 -16.72 6.40
CA THR A 43 14.24 -17.03 5.03
C THR A 43 15.72 -17.38 4.91
N ASP A 44 16.51 -17.14 5.96
CA ASP A 44 17.97 -17.19 5.99
C ASP A 44 18.68 -16.21 5.04
N TYR A 45 17.95 -15.27 4.42
CA TYR A 45 18.51 -14.21 3.58
C TYR A 45 18.59 -12.87 4.33
N HIS A 46 19.68 -12.15 4.13
CA HIS A 46 19.81 -10.78 4.56
C HIS A 46 19.30 -9.82 3.47
N PHE A 47 18.24 -9.09 3.80
CA PHE A 47 17.67 -8.08 2.92
C PHE A 47 18.35 -6.72 3.15
N GLY A 48 19.23 -6.33 2.24
CA GLY A 48 19.81 -5.00 2.14
C GLY A 48 18.81 -4.00 1.54
N ILE A 49 17.62 -3.92 2.11
CA ILE A 49 16.59 -2.96 1.72
C ILE A 49 16.89 -1.65 2.41
N SER A 50 16.95 -0.57 1.64
CA SER A 50 17.06 0.77 2.18
C SER A 50 15.66 1.34 2.40
N THR A 51 15.47 2.10 3.48
CA THR A 51 14.28 2.97 3.61
C THR A 51 14.71 4.40 3.52
N ASN A 52 14.05 5.14 2.64
CA ASN A 52 14.25 6.57 2.47
C ASN A 52 13.00 7.34 2.91
N THR A 53 13.12 8.67 2.96
CA THR A 53 11.99 9.54 3.35
C THR A 53 10.79 9.41 2.39
N LEU A 54 11.03 9.09 1.12
CA LEU A 54 9.96 8.92 0.13
C LEU A 54 9.16 7.65 0.37
N ASP A 55 9.75 6.58 0.91
CA ASP A 55 9.02 5.38 1.32
C ASP A 55 8.00 5.71 2.41
N TYR A 56 8.43 6.46 3.43
CA TYR A 56 7.55 6.88 4.51
C TYR A 56 6.48 7.86 4.05
N LEU A 57 6.81 8.78 3.15
CA LEU A 57 5.84 9.70 2.58
C LEU A 57 4.79 8.98 1.74
N THR A 58 5.24 8.09 0.85
CA THR A 58 4.37 7.31 -0.03
C THR A 58 3.49 6.38 0.79
N LEU A 59 4.06 5.66 1.76
CA LEU A 59 3.29 4.83 2.67
C LEU A 59 2.28 5.68 3.45
N ALA A 60 2.69 6.78 4.08
CA ALA A 60 1.78 7.64 4.85
C ALA A 60 0.62 8.23 4.03
N SER A 61 0.76 8.30 2.70
CA SER A 61 -0.28 8.79 1.80
C SER A 61 -1.40 7.77 1.50
N PHE A 62 -1.26 6.49 1.89
CA PHE A 62 -2.27 5.46 1.60
C PHE A 62 -3.71 5.84 2.01
N PRO A 63 -3.97 6.54 3.13
CA PRO A 63 -5.34 6.94 3.49
C PRO A 63 -5.93 7.96 2.52
N ILE A 64 -5.12 8.85 1.93
CA ILE A 64 -5.56 9.77 0.87
C ILE A 64 -5.98 8.98 -0.36
N PHE A 65 -5.21 7.97 -0.75
CA PHE A 65 -5.58 7.12 -1.88
C PHE A 65 -6.84 6.29 -1.60
N GLY A 66 -7.03 5.80 -0.37
CA GLY A 66 -8.30 5.19 0.03
C GLY A 66 -9.49 6.14 -0.07
N MET A 67 -9.29 7.41 0.30
CA MET A 67 -10.29 8.46 0.13
C MET A 67 -10.57 8.78 -1.35
N LEU A 68 -9.53 8.85 -2.19
CA LEU A 68 -9.66 9.05 -3.62
C LEU A 68 -10.44 7.91 -4.27
N TYR A 69 -10.08 6.67 -3.91
CA TYR A 69 -10.78 5.47 -4.34
C TYR A 69 -12.25 5.50 -3.93
N ASN A 70 -12.56 5.83 -2.67
CA ASN A 70 -13.94 5.99 -2.20
C ASN A 70 -14.72 7.07 -2.96
N SER A 71 -14.04 8.13 -3.40
CA SER A 71 -14.69 9.25 -4.09
C SER A 71 -15.25 8.90 -5.47
N THR A 72 -14.88 7.75 -6.02
CA THR A 72 -15.43 7.19 -7.27
C THR A 72 -16.84 6.61 -7.08
N ARG A 73 -17.30 6.41 -5.84
CA ARG A 73 -18.64 5.88 -5.53
C ARG A 73 -19.74 6.92 -5.75
N LYS A 74 -20.97 6.44 -5.98
CA LYS A 74 -22.17 7.29 -6.14
C LYS A 74 -22.47 8.07 -4.85
N GLU A 75 -22.50 7.40 -3.72
CA GLU A 75 -22.83 7.95 -2.40
C GLU A 75 -21.69 7.79 -1.40
N PHE A 76 -21.53 8.77 -0.51
CA PHE A 76 -20.56 8.70 0.57
C PHE A 76 -21.11 7.90 1.76
N LYS A 77 -20.36 6.89 2.20
CA LYS A 77 -20.65 6.10 3.42
C LYS A 77 -19.37 5.89 4.20
N LYS A 78 -19.37 6.23 5.49
CA LYS A 78 -18.17 6.15 6.36
C LYS A 78 -17.59 4.72 6.42
N VAL A 79 -18.45 3.72 6.50
CA VAL A 79 -18.04 2.30 6.53
C VAL A 79 -17.32 1.91 5.25
N GLU A 80 -17.81 2.36 4.09
CA GLU A 80 -17.18 2.08 2.80
C GLU A 80 -15.84 2.82 2.67
N LEU A 81 -15.70 4.04 3.22
CA LEU A 81 -14.43 4.75 3.25
C LEU A 81 -13.36 3.95 4.03
N ILE A 82 -13.70 3.39 5.18
CA ILE A 82 -12.78 2.57 5.97
C ILE A 82 -12.38 1.31 5.17
N LYS A 83 -13.35 0.63 4.54
CA LYS A 83 -13.07 -0.53 3.68
C LYS A 83 -12.15 -0.15 2.52
N ASP A 84 -12.38 0.98 1.88
CA ASP A 84 -11.61 1.45 0.74
C ASP A 84 -10.16 1.79 1.15
N ILE A 85 -9.97 2.41 2.32
CA ILE A 85 -8.63 2.64 2.92
C ILE A 85 -7.92 1.32 3.24
N LEU A 86 -8.62 0.36 3.87
CA LEU A 86 -8.06 -0.96 4.17
C LEU A 86 -7.75 -1.76 2.89
N THR A 87 -8.55 -1.58 1.84
CA THR A 87 -8.32 -2.20 0.53
C THR A 87 -7.00 -1.72 -0.04
N VAL A 88 -6.77 -0.40 -0.09
CA VAL A 88 -5.50 0.17 -0.56
C VAL A 88 -4.32 -0.35 0.27
N LEU A 89 -4.45 -0.38 1.60
CA LEU A 89 -3.41 -0.90 2.49
C LEU A 89 -3.09 -2.39 2.21
N LEU A 90 -4.11 -3.21 1.98
CA LEU A 90 -3.94 -4.63 1.67
C LEU A 90 -3.15 -4.83 0.36
N PHE A 91 -3.47 -4.06 -0.68
CA PHE A 91 -2.74 -4.15 -1.94
C PHE A 91 -1.29 -3.68 -1.81
N ILE A 92 -1.00 -2.66 -1.01
CA ILE A 92 0.39 -2.28 -0.67
C ILE A 92 1.14 -3.47 -0.06
N ILE A 93 0.55 -4.15 0.94
CA ILE A 93 1.19 -5.30 1.60
C ILE A 93 1.45 -6.44 0.61
N ILE A 94 0.46 -6.78 -0.23
CA ILE A 94 0.59 -7.85 -1.23
C ILE A 94 1.70 -7.50 -2.24
N THR A 95 1.69 -6.30 -2.81
CA THR A 95 2.69 -5.89 -3.80
C THR A 95 4.08 -5.83 -3.20
N PHE A 96 4.21 -5.35 -1.97
CA PHE A 96 5.50 -5.34 -1.28
C PHE A 96 6.01 -6.77 -1.04
N GLY A 97 5.15 -7.69 -0.61
CA GLY A 97 5.49 -9.11 -0.45
C GLY A 97 5.92 -9.78 -1.77
N ILE A 98 5.24 -9.49 -2.88
CA ILE A 98 5.64 -9.97 -4.22
C ILE A 98 7.01 -9.39 -4.60
N GLY A 99 7.25 -8.11 -4.34
CA GLY A 99 8.54 -7.48 -4.58
C GLY A 99 9.67 -8.14 -3.80
N LEU A 100 9.48 -8.40 -2.51
CA LEU A 100 10.44 -9.16 -1.69
C LEU A 100 10.72 -10.55 -2.26
N TYR A 101 9.67 -11.26 -2.70
CA TYR A 101 9.82 -12.58 -3.33
C TYR A 101 10.64 -12.50 -4.64
N LEU A 102 10.36 -11.53 -5.50
CA LEU A 102 11.12 -11.30 -6.72
C LEU A 102 12.59 -10.99 -6.42
N LEU A 103 12.85 -10.25 -5.34
CA LEU A 103 14.19 -9.91 -4.92
C LEU A 103 14.98 -11.16 -4.49
N ILE A 104 14.35 -12.11 -3.78
CA ILE A 104 14.95 -13.44 -3.51
C ILE A 104 15.25 -14.20 -4.80
N TYR A 105 14.30 -14.22 -5.75
CA TYR A 105 14.46 -14.97 -7.00
C TYR A 105 15.57 -14.40 -7.90
N LEU A 106 15.62 -13.07 -8.04
CA LEU A 106 16.57 -12.37 -8.91
C LEU A 106 17.95 -12.21 -8.26
N GLY A 107 18.03 -12.07 -6.93
CA GLY A 107 19.28 -11.83 -6.22
C GLY A 107 20.19 -13.05 -6.07
N ARG A 108 19.77 -14.23 -6.54
CA ARG A 108 20.64 -15.41 -6.62
C ARG A 108 21.74 -15.20 -7.66
N SER A 109 22.90 -14.76 -7.19
CA SER A 109 24.10 -14.61 -8.01
C SER A 109 24.66 -15.98 -8.39
N SER A 110 24.95 -16.18 -9.68
CA SER A 110 25.74 -17.34 -10.14
C SER A 110 27.24 -17.21 -9.85
N ASN A 111 27.68 -16.02 -9.41
CA ASN A 111 29.08 -15.72 -9.11
C ASN A 111 29.39 -16.10 -7.65
N PRO A 112 30.34 -17.03 -7.40
CA PRO A 112 30.68 -17.52 -6.07
C PRO A 112 31.33 -16.48 -5.15
N LEU A 113 31.73 -15.32 -5.68
CA LEU A 113 32.30 -14.23 -4.88
C LEU A 113 31.24 -13.33 -4.25
N ILE A 114 29.99 -13.41 -4.68
CA ILE A 114 28.88 -12.67 -4.09
C ILE A 114 28.14 -13.63 -3.16
N PRO A 115 28.09 -13.33 -1.85
CA PRO A 115 27.40 -14.22 -0.93
C PRO A 115 25.93 -14.35 -1.31
N GLU A 116 25.45 -15.58 -1.53
CA GLU A 116 24.07 -15.86 -1.95
C GLU A 116 23.03 -15.35 -0.95
N TYR A 117 23.42 -15.17 0.30
CA TYR A 117 22.56 -14.67 1.37
C TYR A 117 22.34 -13.15 1.33
N LEU A 118 23.10 -12.39 0.53
CA LEU A 118 23.07 -10.93 0.54
C LEU A 118 22.22 -10.41 -0.63
N LEU A 119 21.00 -10.01 -0.31
CA LEU A 119 19.99 -9.57 -1.26
C LEU A 119 19.85 -8.04 -1.22
N ILE A 120 20.27 -7.35 -2.28
CA ILE A 120 20.22 -5.88 -2.36
C ILE A 120 19.09 -5.45 -3.29
N GLU A 121 18.50 -4.29 -3.03
CA GLU A 121 17.59 -3.64 -3.98
C GLU A 121 18.25 -3.46 -5.35
N PRO A 122 17.51 -3.71 -6.46
CA PRO A 122 18.07 -3.58 -7.81
C PRO A 122 18.36 -2.13 -8.21
N PHE A 123 17.72 -1.15 -7.56
CA PHE A 123 17.92 0.28 -7.78
C PHE A 123 17.35 1.10 -6.61
N ASP A 124 17.83 2.34 -6.46
CA ASP A 124 17.32 3.29 -5.47
C ASP A 124 15.85 3.62 -5.77
N LEU A 125 14.96 3.54 -4.77
CA LEU A 125 13.49 3.68 -4.86
C LEU A 125 12.70 2.41 -5.20
N TYR A 126 13.33 1.23 -5.21
CA TYR A 126 12.63 -0.04 -5.44
C TYR A 126 11.42 -0.21 -4.49
N SER A 127 11.63 -0.05 -3.19
CA SER A 127 10.58 -0.07 -2.17
C SER A 127 9.47 0.96 -2.42
N THR A 128 9.84 2.19 -2.78
CA THR A 128 8.88 3.28 -3.06
C THR A 128 7.97 2.92 -4.23
N LEU A 129 8.55 2.35 -5.30
CA LEU A 129 7.79 1.93 -6.47
C LEU A 129 6.84 0.79 -6.15
N LEU A 130 7.25 -0.20 -5.35
CA LEU A 130 6.35 -1.28 -4.92
C LEU A 130 5.14 -0.75 -4.15
N ILE A 131 5.37 0.18 -3.22
CA ILE A 131 4.29 0.84 -2.48
C ILE A 131 3.37 1.60 -3.44
N GLY A 132 3.94 2.36 -4.38
CA GLY A 132 3.20 3.10 -5.40
C GLY A 132 2.35 2.20 -6.30
N ILE A 133 2.90 1.07 -6.76
CA ILE A 133 2.16 0.08 -7.54
C ILE A 133 1.01 -0.48 -6.71
N GLY A 134 1.26 -0.86 -5.46
CA GLY A 134 0.22 -1.37 -4.55
C GLY A 134 -0.92 -0.37 -4.33
N ILE A 135 -0.62 0.93 -4.27
CA ILE A 135 -1.63 1.99 -4.21
C ILE A 135 -2.51 2.03 -5.46
N LEU A 136 -1.92 1.82 -6.64
CA LEU A 136 -2.62 1.97 -7.93
C LEU A 136 -3.48 0.76 -8.29
N ILE A 137 -3.09 -0.46 -7.87
CA ILE A 137 -3.81 -1.70 -8.25
C ILE A 137 -5.32 -1.66 -7.95
N PRO A 138 -5.79 -1.23 -6.75
CA PRO A 138 -7.23 -1.15 -6.46
C PRO A 138 -8.01 -0.36 -7.51
N PHE A 139 -7.44 0.72 -8.05
CA PHE A 139 -8.07 1.56 -9.06
C PHE A 139 -8.17 0.90 -10.43
N LEU A 140 -7.27 -0.04 -10.73
CA LEU A 140 -7.21 -0.75 -12.01
C LEU A 140 -8.11 -1.98 -12.02
N ILE A 141 -8.14 -2.72 -10.91
CA ILE A 141 -8.77 -4.04 -10.85
C ILE A 141 -10.19 -3.96 -10.28
N ILE A 142 -10.41 -3.16 -9.24
CA ILE A 142 -11.67 -3.15 -8.51
C ILE A 142 -12.47 -1.93 -8.94
N LYS A 143 -13.51 -2.15 -9.75
CA LYS A 143 -14.52 -1.11 -9.97
C LYS A 143 -15.47 -1.10 -8.78
N PRO A 144 -15.70 0.05 -8.12
CA PRO A 144 -16.67 0.14 -7.05
C PRO A 144 -18.04 -0.28 -7.57
N THR A 145 -18.61 -1.32 -6.96
CA THR A 145 -19.85 -1.94 -7.44
C THR A 145 -20.98 -0.92 -7.40
N GLU A 146 -21.58 -0.61 -8.54
CA GLU A 146 -22.89 0.01 -8.58
C GLU A 146 -23.88 -0.98 -7.97
N LYS A 147 -24.65 -0.56 -6.96
CA LYS A 147 -25.77 -1.38 -6.49
C LYS A 147 -26.69 -1.63 -7.70
N ARG A 148 -26.84 -2.90 -8.10
CA ARG A 148 -27.91 -3.42 -8.95
C ARG A 148 -29.27 -3.19 -8.26
N SER A 149 -29.75 -1.95 -8.19
CA SER A 149 -31.14 -1.67 -7.79
C SER A 149 -32.07 -1.40 -8.98
N GLU A 150 -31.57 -1.34 -10.21
CA GLU A 150 -32.37 -0.97 -11.39
C GLU A 150 -32.87 -2.15 -12.25
N ILE A 151 -32.60 -3.41 -11.88
CA ILE A 151 -33.05 -4.57 -12.69
C ILE A 151 -34.43 -5.10 -12.25
N ASN A 152 -34.96 -4.69 -11.09
CA ASN A 152 -36.27 -5.18 -10.62
C ASN A 152 -37.48 -4.33 -11.05
N ASP A 153 -37.28 -3.19 -11.71
CA ASP A 153 -38.39 -2.32 -12.14
C ASP A 153 -38.86 -2.56 -13.59
N ILE A 154 -38.30 -3.55 -14.29
CA ILE A 154 -38.72 -3.92 -15.66
C ILE A 154 -39.75 -5.07 -15.66
N GLY A 155 -40.04 -5.69 -14.50
CA GLY A 155 -40.91 -6.86 -14.39
C GLY A 155 -42.33 -6.61 -13.87
N ILE A 156 -42.70 -5.39 -13.49
CA ILE A 156 -44.05 -5.07 -12.97
C ILE A 156 -44.66 -3.95 -13.81
N LYS A 157 -44.93 -4.24 -15.09
CA LYS A 157 -45.99 -3.58 -15.84
C LYS A 157 -46.66 -4.60 -16.75
N ASN A 158 -47.96 -4.77 -16.48
CA ASN A 158 -49.02 -5.52 -17.17
C ASN A 158 -49.22 -6.96 -16.73
#